data_AF-A0A926BPY2-F1
#
_entry.id   AF-A0A926BPY2-F1
#
_cell.length_a   1.000
_cell.length_b   1.000
_cell.length_c   1.000
_cell.angle_alpha   90.00
_cell.angle_beta   90.00
_cell.angle_gamma   90.00
#
_symmetry.space_group_name_H-M   'P 1'
#
loop_
_entity.id
_entity.type
_entity.pdbx_description
1 polymer ?
#
loop_
_entity_poly.entity_id
_entity_poly.type
_entity_poly.pdbx_seq_one_letter_code
_entity_poly.pdbx_strand_id
1 'polypeptide(L)'
;MNDGTIFPAAPWNPPRPLTRARVDSGKLYEREPSVMRQIAHFCALPDRVRCSALCAPVALGDVNRPKEETLVYFVREYDRRGQQTAAWDLLEALVSRLSGHIKRELSKWRLPQAEQDECAEALITQLYERVLSHEPSEEFWEVRFWVCLDRRLHALAEKLQRVRDRELRPADDFGDDSTDTTHGSEGVFARLADSDASPETMVLRKELLSRLSGLEAQSVFLKYIERMPEESGDADRVTIATVLGVTGRTVRNYLRRAEKKLLAPDA
;
A
#
# COMPACT_ATOMS: atom_id res chain seq x y z
N MET A 1 5.84 -51.94 22.74
CA MET A 1 5.83 -51.78 21.28
C MET A 1 4.88 -50.64 20.99
N ASN A 2 5.40 -49.42 20.84
CA ASN A 2 4.60 -48.26 20.47
C ASN A 2 4.52 -48.25 18.95
N ASP A 3 3.33 -48.53 18.43
CA ASP A 3 3.03 -48.53 17.01
C ASP A 3 3.00 -47.07 16.55
N GLY A 4 4.14 -46.62 16.03
CA GLY A 4 4.34 -45.30 15.47
C GLY A 4 3.55 -45.17 14.18
N THR A 5 2.26 -44.92 14.29
CA THR A 5 1.42 -44.56 13.15
C THR A 5 1.79 -43.15 12.73
N ILE A 6 2.82 -43.05 11.89
CA ILE A 6 3.12 -41.84 11.12
C ILE A 6 1.97 -41.68 10.15
N PHE A 7 0.95 -40.90 10.53
CA PHE A 7 -0.06 -40.45 9.57
C PHE A 7 0.68 -39.74 8.44
N PRO A 8 0.57 -40.20 7.18
CA PRO A 8 1.12 -39.46 6.07
C PRO A 8 0.38 -38.12 6.02
N ALA A 9 1.10 -37.03 6.27
CA ALA A 9 0.57 -35.69 6.06
C ALA A 9 0.01 -35.63 4.64
N ALA A 10 -1.26 -35.27 4.50
CA ALA A 10 -1.90 -35.15 3.20
C ALA A 10 -0.99 -34.27 2.30
N PRO A 11 -0.67 -34.72 1.06
CA PRO A 11 0.21 -33.96 0.19
C PRO A 11 -0.38 -32.56 0.00
N TRP A 12 0.46 -31.54 0.18
CA TRP A 12 0.03 -30.15 0.04
C TRP A 12 -0.49 -29.92 -1.39
N ASN A 13 -1.74 -29.47 -1.50
CA ASN A 13 -2.35 -29.13 -2.79
C ASN A 13 -1.53 -28.04 -3.49
N PRO A 14 -1.57 -27.96 -4.85
CA PRO A 14 -0.88 -26.91 -5.59
C PRO A 14 -1.22 -25.52 -5.01
N PRO A 15 -0.29 -24.53 -5.13
CA PRO A 15 -0.50 -23.20 -4.59
C PRO A 15 -1.86 -22.65 -5.01
N ARG A 16 -2.68 -22.25 -4.03
CA ARG A 16 -4.03 -21.75 -4.29
C ARG A 16 -3.97 -20.59 -5.28
N PRO A 17 -4.74 -20.60 -6.37
CA PRO A 17 -4.76 -19.49 -7.31
C PRO A 17 -5.35 -18.24 -6.65
N LEU A 18 -4.90 -17.07 -7.10
CA LEU A 18 -5.52 -15.80 -6.76
C LEU A 18 -6.87 -15.68 -7.48
N THR A 19 -7.85 -15.07 -6.85
CA THR A 19 -9.22 -14.92 -7.36
C THR A 19 -9.49 -13.50 -7.87
N ARG A 20 -8.70 -12.51 -7.46
CA ARG A 20 -8.86 -11.13 -7.90
C ARG A 20 -8.31 -10.90 -9.31
N ALA A 21 -9.11 -10.23 -10.14
CA ALA A 21 -8.71 -9.77 -11.47
C ALA A 21 -8.31 -8.29 -11.49
N ARG A 22 -7.43 -7.92 -12.42
CA ARG A 22 -7.15 -6.53 -12.75
C ARG A 22 -8.34 -5.93 -13.50
N VAL A 23 -8.68 -4.70 -13.14
CA VAL A 23 -9.83 -3.99 -13.73
C VAL A 23 -9.61 -3.62 -15.19
N ASP A 24 -8.35 -3.34 -15.57
CA ASP A 24 -7.97 -2.89 -16.90
C ASP A 24 -8.00 -3.99 -17.97
N SER A 25 -7.57 -5.19 -17.59
CA SER A 25 -7.26 -6.30 -18.50
C SER A 25 -8.16 -7.51 -18.27
N GLY A 26 -8.90 -7.55 -17.16
CA GLY A 26 -9.68 -8.71 -16.72
C GLY A 26 -8.83 -9.93 -16.35
N LYS A 27 -7.50 -9.84 -16.46
CA LYS A 27 -6.58 -10.93 -16.11
C LYS A 27 -6.46 -11.06 -14.60
N LEU A 28 -6.38 -12.29 -14.10
CA LEU A 28 -6.11 -12.55 -12.69
C LEU A 28 -4.77 -11.93 -12.29
N TYR A 29 -4.69 -11.48 -11.03
CA TYR A 29 -3.40 -11.19 -10.45
C TYR A 29 -2.56 -12.47 -10.42
N GLU A 30 -1.27 -12.32 -10.67
CA GLU A 30 -0.31 -13.40 -10.63
C GLU A 30 0.79 -13.02 -9.64
N ARG A 31 1.13 -13.95 -8.75
CA ARG A 31 2.29 -13.81 -7.87
C ARG A 31 3.55 -13.83 -8.73
N GLU A 32 4.60 -13.11 -8.30
CA GLU A 32 5.85 -13.11 -9.07
C GLU A 32 6.43 -14.53 -9.21
N PRO A 33 7.10 -14.86 -10.33
CA PRO A 33 7.67 -16.18 -10.55
C PRO A 33 8.61 -16.65 -9.43
N SER A 34 9.38 -15.73 -8.83
CA SER A 34 10.24 -16.06 -7.69
C SER A 34 9.45 -16.42 -6.43
N VAL A 35 8.34 -15.72 -6.18
CA VAL A 35 7.44 -15.98 -5.04
C VAL A 35 6.79 -17.35 -5.24
N MET A 36 6.29 -17.63 -6.44
CA MET A 36 5.72 -18.94 -6.77
C MET A 36 6.73 -20.09 -6.60
N ARG A 37 7.99 -19.90 -7.00
CA ARG A 37 9.05 -20.89 -6.75
C ARG A 37 9.28 -21.12 -5.26
N GLN A 38 9.33 -20.06 -4.45
CA GLN A 38 9.49 -20.19 -3.00
C GLN A 38 8.28 -20.91 -2.39
N ILE A 39 7.05 -20.53 -2.75
CA ILE A 39 5.84 -21.21 -2.29
C ILE A 39 5.91 -22.71 -2.61
N ALA A 40 6.18 -23.07 -3.87
CA ALA A 40 6.28 -24.47 -4.29
C ALA A 40 7.37 -25.23 -3.51
N HIS A 41 8.53 -24.62 -3.29
CA HIS A 41 9.61 -25.19 -2.50
C HIS A 41 9.15 -25.48 -1.06
N PHE A 42 8.54 -24.50 -0.39
CA PHE A 42 8.08 -24.66 0.99
C PHE A 42 6.90 -25.64 1.08
N CYS A 43 5.98 -25.67 0.11
CA CYS A 43 4.89 -26.64 0.04
C CYS A 43 5.36 -28.10 0.02
N ALA A 44 6.56 -28.36 -0.52
CA ALA A 44 7.15 -29.70 -0.53
C ALA A 44 7.70 -30.16 0.84
N LEU A 45 7.86 -29.24 1.81
CA LEU A 45 8.31 -29.56 3.16
C LEU A 45 7.15 -30.04 4.04
N PRO A 46 7.39 -30.91 5.03
CA PRO A 46 6.42 -31.22 6.08
C PRO A 46 6.02 -29.97 6.87
N ASP A 47 4.75 -29.86 7.30
CA ASP A 47 4.20 -28.66 7.94
C ASP A 47 5.05 -28.13 9.10
N ARG A 48 5.52 -29.02 9.99
CA ARG A 48 6.38 -28.65 11.14
C ARG A 48 7.71 -28.05 10.69
N VAL A 49 8.34 -28.64 9.67
CA VAL A 49 9.62 -28.17 9.12
C VAL A 49 9.41 -26.86 8.38
N ARG A 50 8.29 -26.72 7.66
CA ARG A 50 7.95 -25.55 6.88
C ARG A 50 7.80 -24.30 7.74
N CYS A 51 6.97 -24.36 8.79
CA CYS A 51 6.76 -23.22 9.69
C CYS A 51 8.09 -22.78 10.32
N SER A 52 8.86 -23.73 10.86
CA SER A 52 10.18 -23.45 11.43
C SER A 52 11.14 -22.81 10.43
N ALA A 53 11.18 -23.27 9.17
CA ALA A 53 12.04 -22.71 8.14
C ALA A 53 11.61 -21.30 7.70
N LEU A 54 10.31 -21.03 7.64
CA LEU A 54 9.77 -19.71 7.28
C LEU A 54 9.98 -18.66 8.39
N CYS A 55 9.85 -19.08 9.66
CA CYS A 55 10.04 -18.23 10.83
C CYS A 55 11.51 -18.04 11.24
N ALA A 56 12.43 -18.82 10.67
CA ALA A 56 13.84 -18.75 11.02
C ALA A 56 14.38 -17.31 10.86
N PRO A 57 15.21 -16.83 11.80
CA PRO A 57 15.90 -15.56 11.63
C PRO A 57 16.92 -15.70 10.50
N VAL A 58 16.70 -14.97 9.40
CA VAL A 58 17.59 -14.97 8.24
C VAL A 58 18.13 -13.55 8.03
N ALA A 59 19.43 -13.45 7.76
CA ALA A 59 20.09 -12.18 7.51
C ALA A 59 19.45 -11.39 6.36
N LEU A 60 19.51 -10.07 6.43
CA LEU A 60 19.08 -9.21 5.34
C LEU A 60 20.00 -9.43 4.12
N GLY A 61 19.41 -9.78 2.97
CA GLY A 61 20.16 -10.05 1.73
C GLY A 61 20.51 -11.52 1.48
N ASP A 62 20.17 -12.43 2.39
CA ASP A 62 20.29 -13.86 2.10
C ASP A 62 19.33 -14.25 0.96
N VAL A 63 19.87 -14.90 -0.08
CA VAL A 63 19.13 -15.36 -1.26
C VAL A 63 18.05 -16.39 -0.90
N ASN A 64 18.25 -17.13 0.19
CA ASN A 64 17.31 -18.14 0.69
C ASN A 64 16.25 -17.54 1.61
N ARG A 65 16.35 -16.25 1.97
CA ARG A 65 15.33 -15.60 2.78
C ARG A 65 13.99 -15.62 2.04
N PRO A 66 12.91 -16.14 2.66
CA PRO A 66 11.58 -16.06 2.08
C PRO A 66 11.19 -14.60 1.88
N LYS A 67 10.68 -14.28 0.69
CA LYS A 67 10.06 -13.00 0.40
C LYS A 67 8.84 -12.78 1.30
N GLU A 68 8.53 -11.54 1.61
CA GLU A 68 7.39 -11.19 2.46
C GLU A 68 6.06 -11.62 1.84
N GLU A 69 5.92 -11.55 0.50
CA GLU A 69 4.76 -12.11 -0.21
C GLU A 69 4.59 -13.62 0.02
N THR A 70 5.70 -14.37 0.09
CA THR A 70 5.69 -15.80 0.41
C THR A 70 5.19 -16.04 1.84
N LEU A 71 5.63 -15.22 2.80
CA LEU A 71 5.13 -15.32 4.18
C LEU A 71 3.64 -15.03 4.25
N VAL A 72 3.14 -13.98 3.59
CA VAL A 72 1.71 -13.64 3.56
C VAL A 72 0.87 -14.79 3.00
N TYR A 73 1.32 -15.44 1.93
CA TYR A 73 0.65 -16.64 1.41
C TYR A 73 0.51 -17.71 2.49
N PHE A 74 1.60 -18.03 3.21
CA PHE A 74 1.56 -19.06 4.24
C PHE A 74 0.76 -18.66 5.47
N VAL A 75 0.82 -17.41 5.93
CA VAL A 75 -0.05 -16.91 7.01
C VAL A 75 -1.51 -17.17 6.66
N ARG A 76 -1.94 -16.75 5.47
CA ARG A 76 -3.32 -16.93 4.99
C ARG A 76 -3.70 -18.39 4.86
N GLU A 77 -2.78 -19.22 4.38
CA GLU A 77 -3.06 -20.64 4.16
C GLU A 77 -3.11 -21.44 5.47
N TYR A 78 -2.27 -21.11 6.45
CA TYR A 78 -2.36 -21.68 7.81
C TYR A 78 -3.64 -21.24 8.51
N ASP A 79 -3.99 -19.95 8.43
CA ASP A 79 -5.21 -19.40 9.00
C ASP A 79 -6.48 -20.09 8.44
N ARG A 80 -6.58 -20.23 7.10
CA ARG A 80 -7.68 -20.95 6.44
C ARG A 80 -7.82 -22.41 6.88
N ARG A 81 -6.72 -23.05 7.29
CA ARG A 81 -6.70 -24.44 7.77
C ARG A 81 -6.98 -24.55 9.26
N GLY A 82 -7.26 -23.45 9.93
CA GLY A 82 -7.46 -23.39 11.38
C GLY A 82 -6.17 -23.56 12.19
N GLN A 83 -4.99 -23.48 11.55
CA GLN A 83 -3.69 -23.62 12.20
C GLN A 83 -3.22 -22.27 12.75
N GLN A 84 -4.00 -21.72 13.68
CA GLN A 84 -3.85 -20.36 14.20
C GLN A 84 -2.44 -20.08 14.75
N THR A 85 -1.87 -20.98 15.55
CA THR A 85 -0.53 -20.81 16.12
C THR A 85 0.53 -20.61 15.03
N ALA A 86 0.52 -21.43 13.97
CA ALA A 86 1.48 -21.30 12.87
C ALA A 86 1.26 -19.99 12.08
N ALA A 87 0.01 -19.56 11.91
CA ALA A 87 -0.28 -18.28 11.27
C ALA A 87 0.26 -17.10 12.08
N TRP A 88 0.08 -17.12 13.42
CA TRP A 88 0.61 -16.11 14.33
C TRP A 88 2.13 -16.09 14.37
N ASP A 89 2.79 -17.25 14.47
CA ASP A 89 4.27 -17.34 14.46
C ASP A 89 4.86 -16.69 13.20
N LEU A 90 4.24 -16.92 12.05
CA LEU A 90 4.66 -16.33 10.77
C LEU A 90 4.39 -14.82 10.71
N LEU A 91 3.29 -14.37 11.31
CA LEU A 91 2.93 -12.97 11.34
C LEU A 91 3.86 -12.17 12.25
N GLU A 92 4.26 -12.73 13.39
CA GLU A 92 5.31 -12.18 14.25
C GLU A 92 6.66 -12.13 13.53
N ALA A 93 7.04 -13.22 12.85
CA ALA A 93 8.26 -13.26 12.04
C ALA A 93 8.23 -12.20 10.91
N LEU A 94 7.06 -11.97 10.30
CA LEU A 94 6.85 -10.91 9.33
C LEU A 94 7.07 -9.53 9.98
N VAL A 95 6.35 -9.19 11.06
CA VAL A 95 6.47 -7.88 11.74
C VAL A 95 7.89 -7.60 12.21
N SER A 96 8.57 -8.59 12.78
CA SER A 96 9.97 -8.48 13.19
C SER A 96 10.87 -8.01 12.04
N ARG A 97 10.64 -8.53 10.83
CA ARG A 97 11.37 -8.11 9.60
C ARG A 97 11.03 -6.71 9.13
N LEU A 98 9.83 -6.21 9.43
CA LEU A 98 9.38 -4.87 9.00
C LEU A 98 9.89 -3.75 9.92
N SER A 99 10.15 -4.05 11.20
CA SER A 99 10.50 -3.06 12.23
C SER A 99 11.56 -2.04 11.77
N GLY A 100 12.68 -2.51 11.24
CA GLY A 100 13.76 -1.66 10.75
C GLY A 100 13.39 -0.83 9.52
N HIS A 101 12.54 -1.36 8.63
CA HIS A 101 12.02 -0.62 7.48
C HIS A 101 11.06 0.48 7.95
N ILE A 102 10.06 0.14 8.79
CA ILE A 102 9.04 1.08 9.29
C ILE A 102 9.72 2.25 10.00
N LYS A 103 10.65 1.97 10.91
CA LYS A 103 11.41 3.00 11.64
C LYS A 103 12.16 3.95 10.69
N ARG A 104 12.83 3.39 9.68
CA ARG A 104 13.57 4.18 8.68
C ARG A 104 12.63 5.05 7.84
N GLU A 105 11.48 4.52 7.42
CA GLU A 105 10.52 5.30 6.64
C GLU A 105 9.87 6.41 7.49
N LEU A 106 9.51 6.13 8.75
CA LEU A 106 8.95 7.11 9.67
C LEU A 106 9.93 8.23 10.03
N SER A 107 11.22 7.95 10.12
CA SER A 107 12.24 8.98 10.39
C SER A 107 12.35 10.06 9.30
N LYS A 108 11.75 9.85 8.13
CA LYS A 108 11.67 10.85 7.06
C LYS A 108 10.59 11.91 7.32
N TRP A 109 9.67 11.64 8.25
CA TRP A 109 8.56 12.52 8.61
C TRP A 109 8.92 13.40 9.80
N ARG A 110 8.23 14.54 9.95
CA ARG A 110 8.48 15.50 11.03
C ARG A 110 7.60 15.20 12.25
N LEU A 111 7.50 13.93 12.58
CA LEU A 111 6.69 13.41 13.69
C LEU A 111 7.59 13.20 14.92
N PRO A 112 7.16 13.59 16.13
CA PRO A 112 7.79 13.15 17.39
C PRO A 112 7.83 11.63 17.52
N GLN A 113 8.75 11.12 18.34
CA GLN A 113 8.90 9.67 18.53
C GLN A 113 7.59 8.99 18.96
N ALA A 114 6.82 9.59 19.88
CA ALA A 114 5.55 9.03 20.32
C ALA A 114 4.53 8.87 19.18
N GLU A 115 4.42 9.86 18.28
CA GLU A 115 3.54 9.78 17.10
C GLU A 115 4.08 8.77 16.07
N GLN A 116 5.40 8.60 15.96
CA GLN A 116 5.98 7.55 15.12
C GLN A 116 5.65 6.16 15.66
N ASP A 117 5.74 5.96 16.98
CA ASP A 117 5.41 4.69 17.63
C ASP A 117 3.91 4.37 17.45
N GLU A 118 3.02 5.34 17.67
CA GLU A 118 1.58 5.22 17.39
C GLU A 118 1.31 4.86 15.92
N CYS A 119 2.00 5.52 14.98
CA CYS A 119 1.88 5.23 13.55
C CYS A 119 2.31 3.79 13.22
N ALA A 120 3.39 3.31 13.85
CA ALA A 120 3.89 1.96 13.65
C ALA A 120 2.90 0.92 14.21
N GLU A 121 2.35 1.14 15.41
CA GLU A 121 1.34 0.28 16.02
C GLU A 121 0.05 0.22 15.19
N ALA A 122 -0.42 1.38 14.69
CA ALA A 122 -1.57 1.46 13.80
C ALA A 122 -1.33 0.70 12.48
N LEU A 123 -0.13 0.81 11.91
CA LEU A 123 0.23 0.06 10.70
C LEU A 123 0.25 -1.45 10.95
N ILE A 124 0.84 -1.90 12.06
CA ILE A 124 0.92 -3.33 12.41
C ILE A 124 -0.50 -3.89 12.63
N THR A 125 -1.37 -3.14 13.31
CA THR A 125 -2.78 -3.52 13.51
C THR A 125 -3.49 -3.70 12.17
N GLN A 126 -3.36 -2.71 11.26
CA GLN A 126 -3.94 -2.84 9.92
C GLN A 126 -3.33 -3.99 9.12
N LEU A 127 -2.02 -4.26 9.27
CA LEU A 127 -1.38 -5.38 8.61
C LEU A 127 -2.02 -6.70 9.04
N TYR A 128 -2.26 -6.90 10.34
CA TYR A 128 -2.89 -8.10 10.87
C TYR A 128 -4.28 -8.32 10.29
N GLU A 129 -5.14 -7.30 10.37
CA GLU A 129 -6.51 -7.35 9.83
C GLU A 129 -6.53 -7.75 8.35
N ARG A 130 -5.62 -7.18 7.56
CA ARG A 130 -5.61 -7.32 6.11
C ARG A 130 -4.97 -8.63 5.66
N VAL A 131 -3.86 -9.02 6.28
CA VAL A 131 -3.17 -10.27 5.95
C VAL A 131 -4.05 -11.47 6.33
N LEU A 132 -4.76 -11.43 7.46
CA LEU A 132 -5.65 -12.52 7.87
C LEU A 132 -7.01 -12.50 7.13
N SER A 133 -7.48 -11.34 6.66
CA SER A 133 -8.74 -11.26 5.91
C SER A 133 -8.77 -12.13 4.66
N HIS A 134 -9.78 -12.99 4.52
CA HIS A 134 -9.94 -13.85 3.34
C HIS A 134 -10.58 -13.16 2.13
N GLU A 135 -10.80 -11.85 2.18
CA GLU A 135 -11.36 -11.12 1.06
C GLU A 135 -10.42 -11.13 -0.17
N PRO A 136 -10.97 -11.22 -1.39
CA PRO A 136 -10.18 -11.13 -2.62
C PRO A 136 -9.41 -9.81 -2.75
N SER A 137 -9.93 -8.72 -2.17
CA SER A 137 -9.27 -7.41 -2.12
C SER A 137 -7.87 -7.50 -1.50
N GLU A 138 -7.69 -8.34 -0.49
CA GLU A 138 -6.44 -8.48 0.27
C GLU A 138 -5.44 -9.47 -0.33
N GLU A 139 -5.83 -10.22 -1.37
CA GLU A 139 -4.91 -11.08 -2.12
C GLU A 139 -3.72 -10.32 -2.73
N PHE A 140 -3.86 -9.02 -2.93
CA PHE A 140 -2.79 -8.19 -3.51
C PHE A 140 -1.53 -8.11 -2.61
N TRP A 141 -1.67 -8.36 -1.30
CA TRP A 141 -0.52 -8.49 -0.39
C TRP A 141 0.38 -9.69 -0.71
N GLU A 142 -0.16 -10.73 -1.35
CA GLU A 142 0.62 -11.88 -1.83
C GLU A 142 1.35 -11.58 -3.16
N VAL A 143 1.10 -10.41 -3.76
CA VAL A 143 1.63 -10.02 -5.08
C VAL A 143 2.65 -8.89 -4.95
N ARG A 144 2.31 -7.84 -4.19
CA ARG A 144 3.13 -6.62 -4.05
C ARG A 144 3.12 -6.15 -2.60
N PHE A 145 3.68 -6.96 -1.70
CA PHE A 145 3.66 -6.71 -0.27
C PHE A 145 4.21 -5.32 0.09
N TRP A 146 5.40 -5.00 -0.39
CA TRP A 146 6.08 -3.74 -0.07
C TRP A 146 5.32 -2.51 -0.60
N VAL A 147 4.65 -2.62 -1.76
CA VAL A 147 3.82 -1.54 -2.28
C VAL A 147 2.62 -1.27 -1.37
N CYS A 148 1.97 -2.32 -0.87
CA CYS A 148 0.86 -2.19 0.07
C CYS A 148 1.31 -1.57 1.40
N LEU A 149 2.45 -2.04 1.93
CA LEU A 149 3.00 -1.58 3.20
C LEU A 149 3.37 -0.09 3.13
N ASP A 150 4.18 0.30 2.13
CA ASP A 150 4.69 1.67 1.98
C ASP A 150 3.55 2.67 1.81
N ARG A 151 2.56 2.33 0.96
CA ARG A 151 1.38 3.19 0.73
C ARG A 151 0.59 3.44 2.00
N ARG A 152 0.38 2.39 2.82
CA ARG A 152 -0.35 2.51 4.08
C ARG A 152 0.43 3.28 5.13
N LEU A 153 1.72 3.00 5.25
CA LEU A 153 2.60 3.73 6.17
C LEU A 153 2.61 5.22 5.84
N HIS A 154 2.77 5.57 4.56
CA HIS A 154 2.74 6.96 4.13
C HIS A 154 1.38 7.62 4.38
N ALA A 155 0.26 6.92 4.12
CA ALA A 155 -1.06 7.47 4.38
C ALA A 155 -1.29 7.77 5.88
N LEU A 156 -0.84 6.87 6.77
CA LEU A 156 -0.92 7.06 8.22
C LEU A 156 -0.05 8.22 8.69
N ALA A 157 1.23 8.23 8.29
CA ALA A 157 2.16 9.28 8.67
C ALA A 157 1.73 10.66 8.13
N GLU A 158 1.19 10.71 6.91
CA GLU A 158 0.64 11.94 6.32
C GLU A 158 -0.56 12.45 7.09
N LYS A 159 -1.47 11.55 7.51
CA LYS A 159 -2.63 11.93 8.32
C LYS A 159 -2.19 12.57 9.65
N LEU A 160 -1.24 11.97 10.35
CA LEU A 160 -0.70 12.50 11.61
C LEU A 160 -0.01 13.85 11.40
N GLN A 161 0.84 13.96 10.37
CA GLN A 161 1.52 15.22 10.04
C GLN A 161 0.52 16.34 9.76
N ARG A 162 -0.57 16.07 9.03
CA ARG A 162 -1.62 17.07 8.74
C ARG A 162 -2.34 17.54 10.00
N VAL A 163 -2.65 16.63 10.92
CA VAL A 163 -3.28 16.99 12.21
C VAL A 163 -2.33 17.90 12.99
N ARG A 164 -1.07 17.51 13.10
CA ARG A 164 -0.03 18.29 13.77
C ARG A 164 0.20 19.67 13.14
N ASP A 165 0.29 19.75 11.82
CA ASP A 165 0.50 21.01 11.11
C ASP A 165 -0.69 21.97 11.30
N ARG A 166 -1.91 21.42 11.50
CA ARG A 166 -3.10 22.19 11.87
C ARG A 166 -3.07 22.66 13.31
N GLU A 167 -2.56 21.86 14.25
CA GLU A 167 -2.46 22.26 15.66
C GLU A 167 -1.36 23.31 15.91
N LEU A 168 -0.24 23.21 15.19
CA LEU A 168 0.87 24.17 15.27
C LEU A 168 0.56 25.51 14.60
N ARG A 169 -0.47 25.56 13.75
CA ARG A 169 -1.07 26.79 13.25
C ARG A 169 -2.39 27.00 13.99
N PRO A 170 -2.38 27.51 15.24
CA PRO A 170 -3.63 27.98 15.83
C PRO A 170 -4.24 28.95 14.81
N ALA A 171 -5.52 28.73 14.49
CA ALA A 171 -6.25 29.64 13.65
C ALA A 171 -6.01 31.05 14.17
N ASP A 172 -5.49 31.93 13.31
CA ASP A 172 -5.78 33.34 13.42
C ASP A 172 -7.31 33.44 13.29
N ASP A 173 -7.98 33.32 14.43
CA ASP A 173 -9.37 33.64 14.64
C ASP A 173 -9.53 35.16 14.55
N PHE A 174 -9.33 35.68 13.34
CA PHE A 174 -9.91 36.95 12.93
C PHE A 174 -11.15 36.61 12.11
N GLY A 175 -12.28 36.54 12.82
CA GLY A 175 -13.53 36.94 12.19
C GLY A 175 -13.38 38.39 11.73
N ASP A 176 -13.43 38.62 10.43
CA ASP A 176 -14.50 39.39 9.79
C ASP A 176 -14.23 39.49 8.28
N ASP A 177 -15.28 39.18 7.54
CA ASP A 177 -15.58 39.45 6.14
C ASP A 177 -14.43 39.90 5.20
N SER A 178 -13.81 38.95 4.47
CA SER A 178 -13.42 39.20 3.08
C SER A 178 -13.20 37.89 2.32
N THR A 179 -13.97 37.73 1.24
CA THR A 179 -13.81 36.78 0.14
C THR A 179 -12.37 36.33 -0.13
N ASP A 180 -12.02 35.05 0.06
CA ASP A 180 -11.05 34.41 -0.83
C ASP A 180 -11.17 32.87 -0.94
N THR A 181 -11.04 32.45 -2.18
CA THR A 181 -11.44 31.26 -2.91
C THR A 181 -10.64 29.97 -2.63
N THR A 182 -9.97 29.85 -1.48
CA THR A 182 -8.87 28.87 -1.31
C THR A 182 -9.31 27.52 -0.70
N HIS A 183 -10.37 27.49 0.12
CA HIS A 183 -10.77 26.25 0.83
C HIS A 183 -11.55 25.23 -0.02
N GLY A 184 -12.02 25.59 -1.22
CA GLY A 184 -12.66 24.64 -2.13
C GLY A 184 -11.67 23.69 -2.83
N SER A 185 -10.46 24.20 -3.12
CA SER A 185 -9.42 23.51 -3.90
C SER A 185 -8.93 22.23 -3.24
N GLU A 186 -8.60 22.34 -1.96
CA GLU A 186 -7.95 21.26 -1.22
C GLU A 186 -8.89 20.06 -1.04
N GLY A 187 -10.19 20.30 -0.93
CA GLY A 187 -11.20 19.26 -0.78
C GLY A 187 -11.42 18.40 -2.03
N VAL A 188 -11.34 18.98 -3.24
CA VAL A 188 -11.59 18.23 -4.49
C VAL A 188 -10.41 17.32 -4.82
N PHE A 189 -9.18 17.81 -4.66
CA PHE A 189 -7.99 17.00 -4.90
C PHE A 189 -7.69 16.01 -3.77
N ALA A 190 -8.05 16.32 -2.53
CA ALA A 190 -7.98 15.35 -1.43
C ALA A 190 -8.86 14.13 -1.69
N ARG A 191 -10.08 14.32 -2.23
CA ARG A 191 -10.97 13.22 -2.64
C ARG A 191 -10.40 12.40 -3.81
N LEU A 192 -9.70 13.04 -4.74
CA LEU A 192 -9.00 12.35 -5.83
C LEU A 192 -7.82 11.53 -5.33
N ALA A 193 -7.13 12.01 -4.28
CA ALA A 193 -5.99 11.35 -3.65
C ALA A 193 -6.37 10.25 -2.64
N ASP A 194 -7.67 10.11 -2.34
CA ASP A 194 -8.19 9.17 -1.35
C ASP A 194 -8.06 7.71 -1.81
N SER A 195 -7.23 6.93 -1.13
CA SER A 195 -6.83 5.58 -1.58
C SER A 195 -7.93 4.53 -1.49
N ASP A 196 -9.09 4.85 -0.90
CA ASP A 196 -10.20 3.91 -0.82
C ASP A 196 -10.80 3.65 -2.21
N ALA A 197 -10.68 2.41 -2.66
CA ALA A 197 -11.22 1.91 -3.92
C ALA A 197 -12.72 1.60 -3.82
N SER A 198 -13.46 2.42 -3.06
CA SER A 198 -14.92 2.31 -3.03
C SER A 198 -15.45 2.55 -4.46
N PRO A 199 -16.49 1.80 -4.89
CA PRO A 199 -17.15 2.04 -6.17
C PRO A 199 -17.59 3.50 -6.34
N GLU A 200 -18.05 4.14 -5.26
CA GLU A 200 -18.45 5.56 -5.25
C GLU A 200 -17.24 6.49 -5.52
N THR A 201 -16.10 6.25 -4.87
CA THR A 201 -14.86 7.02 -5.08
C THR A 201 -14.31 6.84 -6.49
N MET A 202 -14.43 5.64 -7.07
CA MET A 202 -14.03 5.38 -8.46
C MET A 202 -14.92 6.08 -9.49
N VAL A 203 -16.25 6.09 -9.27
CA VAL A 203 -17.19 6.84 -10.12
C VAL A 203 -16.92 8.33 -10.05
N LEU A 204 -16.74 8.88 -8.84
CA LEU A 204 -16.40 10.28 -8.63
C LEU A 204 -15.09 10.67 -9.33
N ARG A 205 -14.04 9.85 -9.22
CA ARG A 205 -12.76 10.07 -9.94
C ARG A 205 -12.94 10.11 -11.44
N LYS A 206 -13.70 9.15 -12.00
CA LYS A 206 -13.96 9.07 -13.43
C LYS A 206 -14.73 10.30 -13.92
N GLU A 207 -15.73 10.74 -13.16
CA GLU A 207 -16.50 11.93 -13.45
C GLU A 207 -15.62 13.19 -13.45
N LEU A 208 -14.83 13.40 -12.40
CA LEU A 208 -13.96 14.58 -12.28
C LEU A 208 -12.89 14.62 -13.38
N LEU A 209 -12.25 13.48 -13.68
CA LEU A 209 -11.24 13.40 -14.74
C LEU A 209 -11.84 13.64 -16.14
N SER A 210 -13.11 13.28 -16.37
CA SER A 210 -13.78 13.50 -17.65
C SER A 210 -14.02 14.99 -17.98
N ARG A 211 -13.98 15.86 -16.97
CA ARG A 211 -14.13 17.32 -17.13
C ARG A 211 -12.83 18.02 -17.54
N LEU A 212 -11.72 17.29 -17.59
CA LEU A 212 -10.39 17.82 -17.88
C LEU A 212 -9.94 17.46 -19.29
N SER A 213 -9.10 18.30 -19.90
CA SER A 213 -8.46 17.94 -21.17
C SER A 213 -7.40 16.85 -20.95
N GLY A 214 -7.03 16.11 -22.00
CA GLY A 214 -6.18 14.91 -21.88
C GLY A 214 -4.92 15.08 -21.04
N LEU A 215 -4.16 16.16 -21.25
CA LEU A 215 -2.92 16.43 -20.49
C LEU A 215 -3.19 16.94 -19.06
N GLU A 216 -4.30 17.62 -18.82
CA GLU A 216 -4.72 18.05 -17.49
C GLU A 216 -5.18 16.85 -16.65
N ALA A 217 -6.03 15.99 -17.23
CA ALA A 217 -6.49 14.75 -16.61
C ALA A 217 -5.31 13.83 -16.27
N GLN A 218 -4.37 13.68 -17.22
CA GLN A 218 -3.19 12.85 -17.02
C GLN A 218 -2.26 13.44 -15.96
N SER A 219 -2.07 14.76 -15.91
CA SER A 219 -1.29 15.41 -14.85
C SER A 219 -1.91 15.20 -13.47
N VAL A 220 -3.24 15.34 -13.35
CA VAL A 220 -3.98 15.13 -12.11
C VAL A 220 -3.91 13.66 -11.67
N PHE A 221 -4.09 12.72 -12.61
CA PHE A 221 -3.94 11.29 -12.35
C PHE A 221 -2.53 10.97 -11.83
N LEU A 222 -1.50 11.42 -12.54
CA LEU A 222 -0.12 11.12 -12.17
C LEU A 222 0.27 11.75 -10.83
N LYS A 223 -0.24 12.94 -10.52
CA LYS A 223 0.04 13.67 -9.28
C LYS A 223 -0.71 13.10 -8.07
N TYR A 224 -2.00 12.87 -8.19
CA TYR A 224 -2.86 12.60 -7.04
C TYR A 224 -3.23 11.11 -6.92
N ILE A 225 -3.23 10.37 -8.03
CA ILE A 225 -3.52 8.93 -8.03
C ILE A 225 -2.22 8.12 -8.01
N GLU A 226 -1.27 8.40 -8.92
CA GLU A 226 0.04 7.71 -8.96
C GLU A 226 1.10 8.34 -8.04
N ARG A 227 0.78 9.48 -7.40
CA ARG A 227 1.66 10.19 -6.44
C ARG A 227 3.06 10.49 -6.95
N MET A 228 3.21 10.71 -8.26
CA MET A 228 4.50 11.08 -8.83
C MET A 228 4.89 12.52 -8.49
N PRO A 229 6.20 12.77 -8.29
CA PRO A 229 6.71 14.13 -8.17
C PRO A 229 6.57 14.89 -9.49
N GLU A 230 6.27 16.18 -9.43
CA GLU A 230 6.14 17.03 -10.62
C GLU A 230 7.47 17.19 -11.36
N GLU A 231 8.55 17.32 -10.59
CA GLU A 231 9.92 17.50 -11.04
C GLU A 231 10.88 16.96 -9.96
N SER A 232 12.09 16.62 -10.35
CA SER A 232 13.16 16.17 -9.45
C SER A 232 14.51 16.56 -10.07
N GLY A 233 15.48 16.91 -9.22
CA GLY A 233 16.87 17.12 -9.64
C GLY A 233 17.65 15.81 -9.84
N ASP A 234 17.07 14.67 -9.43
CA ASP A 234 17.68 13.36 -9.58
C ASP A 234 17.31 12.76 -10.95
N ALA A 235 18.32 12.53 -11.80
CA ALA A 235 18.12 12.05 -13.18
C ALA A 235 17.47 10.65 -13.26
N ASP A 236 17.61 9.83 -12.21
CA ASP A 236 17.07 8.47 -12.15
C ASP A 236 15.62 8.43 -11.63
N ARG A 237 15.06 9.56 -11.19
CA ARG A 237 13.71 9.62 -10.64
C ARG A 237 12.70 10.00 -11.73
N VAL A 238 11.82 9.06 -12.06
CA VAL A 238 10.70 9.33 -12.98
C VAL A 238 9.73 10.33 -12.34
N THR A 239 9.47 11.42 -13.05
CA THR A 239 8.59 12.54 -12.66
C THR A 239 7.46 12.71 -13.66
N ILE A 240 6.42 13.45 -13.28
CA ILE A 240 5.32 13.81 -14.19
C ILE A 240 5.86 14.55 -15.42
N ALA A 241 6.82 15.45 -15.23
CA ALA A 241 7.50 16.16 -16.31
C ALA A 241 8.14 15.18 -17.32
N THR A 242 8.87 14.18 -16.84
CA THR A 242 9.50 13.17 -17.71
C THR A 242 8.49 12.25 -18.40
N VAL A 243 7.40 11.87 -17.72
CA VAL A 243 6.37 10.98 -18.28
C VAL A 243 5.55 11.68 -19.36
N LEU A 244 5.28 12.98 -19.19
CA LEU A 244 4.52 13.77 -20.14
C LEU A 244 5.39 14.46 -21.21
N GLY A 245 6.72 14.36 -21.11
CA GLY A 245 7.66 15.02 -22.02
C GLY A 245 7.60 16.55 -21.95
N VAL A 246 7.31 17.13 -20.78
CA VAL A 246 7.15 18.59 -20.58
C VAL A 246 8.00 19.08 -19.40
N THR A 247 8.12 20.40 -19.24
CA THR A 247 8.82 20.99 -18.08
C THR A 247 7.97 20.92 -16.81
N GLY A 248 8.60 20.91 -15.63
CA GLY A 248 7.88 21.01 -14.34
C GLY A 248 7.01 22.27 -14.21
N ARG A 249 7.39 23.37 -14.87
CA ARG A 249 6.54 24.57 -15.00
C ARG A 249 5.26 24.29 -15.78
N THR A 250 5.34 23.51 -16.86
CA THR A 250 4.18 23.13 -17.67
C THR A 250 3.25 22.20 -16.89
N VAL A 251 3.80 21.25 -16.12
CA VAL A 251 3.01 20.39 -15.22
C VAL A 251 2.21 21.24 -14.21
N ARG A 252 2.86 22.19 -13.53
CA ARG A 252 2.19 23.13 -12.62
C ARG A 252 1.08 23.93 -13.30
N ASN A 253 1.27 24.33 -14.56
CA ASN A 253 0.24 25.00 -15.34
C ASN A 253 -0.94 24.09 -15.69
N TYR A 254 -0.72 22.80 -15.96
CA TYR A 254 -1.81 21.83 -16.14
C TYR A 254 -2.60 21.63 -14.85
N LEU A 255 -1.90 21.45 -13.72
CA LEU A 255 -2.55 21.28 -12.41
C LEU A 255 -3.39 22.50 -12.01
N ARG A 256 -2.87 23.73 -12.18
CA ARG A 256 -3.64 24.96 -11.94
C ARG A 256 -4.86 25.12 -12.84
N ARG A 257 -4.76 24.72 -14.11
CA ARG A 257 -5.91 24.77 -15.03
C ARG A 257 -6.95 23.72 -14.67
N ALA A 258 -6.51 22.53 -14.29
CA ALA A 258 -7.39 21.48 -13.81
C ALA A 258 -8.13 21.91 -12.55
N GLU A 259 -7.41 22.49 -11.59
CA GLU A 259 -7.97 23.08 -10.37
C GLU A 259 -9.07 24.09 -10.68
N LYS A 260 -8.80 25.05 -11.57
CA LYS A 260 -9.80 26.04 -11.97
C LYS A 260 -11.05 25.42 -12.60
N LYS A 261 -10.91 24.34 -13.38
CA LYS A 261 -12.04 23.65 -14.03
C LYS A 261 -12.85 22.78 -13.07
N LEU A 262 -12.20 22.19 -12.07
CA LEU A 262 -12.88 21.36 -11.09
C LEU A 262 -13.58 22.19 -9.99
N LEU A 263 -13.15 23.43 -9.78
CA LEU A 263 -13.72 24.36 -8.79
C LEU A 263 -14.77 25.31 -9.34
N ALA A 264 -14.95 25.39 -10.66
CA ALA A 264 -16.05 26.10 -11.28
C ALA A 264 -17.17 25.10 -11.62
N PRO A 265 -18.16 24.89 -10.73
CA PRO A 265 -19.36 24.16 -11.10
C PRO A 265 -20.16 25.06 -12.06
N ASP A 266 -20.12 24.71 -13.34
CA ASP A 266 -20.83 25.29 -14.48
C ASP A 266 -20.24 26.56 -15.11
N ALA A 267 -19.64 26.34 -16.29
CA ALA A 267 -19.83 27.17 -17.49
C ALA A 267 -20.18 26.23 -18.65
#